data_AF-A0A1B2EU97-F1
#
_entry.id   AF-A0A1B2EU97-F1
#
_cell.length_a   1.000
_cell.length_b   1.000
_cell.length_c   1.000
_cell.angle_alpha   90.00
_cell.angle_beta   90.00
_cell.angle_gamma   90.00
#
_symmetry.space_group_name_H-M   'P 1'
#
loop_
_entity.id
_entity.type
_entity.pdbx_description
1 polymer ?
#
loop_
_entity_poly.entity_id
_entity_poly.type
_entity_poly.pdbx_seq_one_letter_code
_entity_poly.pdbx_strand_id
1 'polypeptide(L)'
;MTDRSTPFCGAGLFMGQRDRILEGLETLCQAHDVVVEKRGRGYSLLSRRTGAPVARLRPTDDPEKVQVLWWNGERWKDPGPFGRLTMPVDQAVEYIASEPAFWIHV
;
A
#
# COMPACT_ATOMS: atom_id res chain seq x y z
N MET A 1 -0.12 8.61 28.56
CA MET A 1 0.63 9.85 28.27
C MET A 1 2.08 9.53 28.63
N THR A 2 2.91 9.01 27.73
CA THR A 2 3.32 9.63 26.46
C THR A 2 3.65 8.53 25.46
N ASP A 3 3.05 8.64 24.27
CA ASP A 3 3.43 7.92 23.05
C ASP A 3 4.89 8.25 22.73
N ARG A 4 5.75 7.23 22.67
CA ARG A 4 7.12 7.36 22.18
C ARG A 4 7.24 6.51 20.93
N SER A 5 6.71 7.04 19.84
CA SER A 5 7.19 6.72 18.49
C SER A 5 8.68 7.08 18.41
N THR A 6 9.53 6.08 18.63
CA THR A 6 10.99 6.18 18.43
C THR A 6 11.31 6.24 16.94
N PRO A 7 12.19 7.16 16.48
CA PRO A 7 12.75 7.09 15.14
C PRO A 7 13.86 6.03 15.16
N PHE A 8 13.64 4.88 14.52
CA PHE A 8 14.71 3.90 14.34
C PHE A 8 15.56 4.30 13.13
N CYS A 9 16.67 4.97 13.41
CA CYS A 9 17.82 5.05 12.53
C CYS A 9 18.77 3.91 12.94
N GLY A 10 18.92 2.87 12.12
CA GLY A 10 19.77 1.73 12.43
C GLY A 10 19.94 0.80 11.23
N ALA A 11 21.13 0.85 10.62
CA ALA A 11 21.56 -0.04 9.56
C ALA A 11 21.58 -1.51 10.04
N GLY A 12 20.93 -2.38 9.27
CA GLY A 12 20.94 -3.82 9.44
C GLY A 12 19.92 -4.43 8.48
N LEU A 13 20.39 -5.19 7.49
CA LEU A 13 19.62 -5.82 6.42
C LEU A 13 18.62 -6.89 6.93
N PHE A 14 17.61 -6.50 7.70
CA PHE A 14 16.40 -7.28 8.03
C PHE A 14 15.27 -6.32 8.44
N MET A 15 14.97 -5.33 7.60
CA MET A 15 13.75 -4.52 7.74
C MET A 15 12.56 -5.44 7.49
N GLY A 16 11.68 -5.62 8.49
CA GLY A 16 10.56 -6.54 8.38
C GLY A 16 9.65 -6.15 7.22
N GLN A 17 9.02 -7.12 6.54
CA GLN A 17 8.07 -6.87 5.45
C GLN A 17 7.03 -5.78 5.80
N ARG A 18 6.62 -5.71 7.07
CA ARG A 18 5.69 -4.67 7.54
C ARG A 18 6.28 -3.27 7.47
N ASP A 19 7.54 -3.10 7.86
CA ASP A 19 8.19 -1.79 7.91
C ASP A 19 8.40 -1.25 6.50
N ARG A 20 8.80 -2.11 5.55
CA ARG A 20 8.88 -1.74 4.13
C ARG A 20 7.53 -1.33 3.56
N ILE A 21 6.46 -2.07 3.88
CA ILE A 21 5.11 -1.70 3.44
C ILE A 21 4.72 -0.35 4.02
N LEU A 22 5.00 -0.09 5.31
CA LEU A 22 4.69 1.19 5.93
C LEU A 22 5.49 2.32 5.27
N GLU A 23 6.78 2.15 5.05
CA GLU A 23 7.65 3.12 4.38
C GLU A 23 7.19 3.44 2.95
N GLY A 24 6.85 2.42 2.16
CA GLY A 24 6.31 2.61 0.81
C GLY A 24 4.95 3.33 0.82
N LEU A 25 4.10 3.01 1.79
CA LEU A 25 2.81 3.66 1.95
C LEU A 25 2.95 5.12 2.44
N GLU A 26 3.91 5.41 3.32
CA GLU A 26 4.24 6.77 3.75
C GLU A 26 4.70 7.62 2.56
N THR A 27 5.52 7.05 1.68
CA THR A 27 5.95 7.71 0.44
C THR A 27 4.73 8.07 -0.43
N LEU A 28 3.76 7.16 -0.58
CA LEU A 28 2.50 7.44 -1.29
C LEU A 28 1.67 8.54 -0.61
N CYS A 29 1.58 8.54 0.73
CA CYS A 29 0.85 9.57 1.48
C CYS A 29 1.51 10.96 1.35
N GLN A 30 2.83 11.01 1.19
CA GLN A 30 3.55 12.26 0.99
C GLN A 30 3.43 12.77 -0.44
N ALA A 31 3.43 11.86 -1.42
CA ALA A 31 3.34 12.20 -2.84
C ALA A 31 1.90 12.49 -3.31
N HIS A 32 0.90 11.85 -2.71
CA HIS A 32 -0.51 11.93 -3.10
C HIS A 32 -1.42 12.17 -1.91
N ASP A 33 -2.60 12.75 -2.15
CA ASP A 33 -3.59 13.04 -1.11
C ASP A 33 -4.37 11.78 -0.68
N VAL A 34 -3.65 10.79 -0.15
CA VAL A 34 -4.17 9.50 0.30
C VAL A 34 -3.89 9.25 1.77
N VAL A 35 -4.72 8.42 2.40
CA VAL A 35 -4.58 7.94 3.76
C VAL A 35 -4.50 6.42 3.78
N VAL A 36 -3.71 5.89 4.70
CA VAL A 36 -3.52 4.45 4.88
C VAL A 36 -4.41 3.95 6.01
N GLU A 37 -5.26 2.98 5.71
CA GLU A 37 -6.06 2.26 6.68
C GLU A 37 -5.59 0.79 6.78
N LYS A 38 -5.14 0.38 7.97
CA LYS A 38 -4.83 -1.03 8.23
C LYS A 38 -6.12 -1.81 8.48
N ARG A 39 -6.42 -2.79 7.62
CA ARG A 39 -7.61 -3.66 7.72
C ARG A 39 -7.22 -5.13 7.61
N GLY A 40 -7.31 -5.84 8.73
CA GLY A 40 -6.96 -7.26 8.82
C GLY A 40 -5.48 -7.48 8.51
N ARG A 41 -5.19 -8.37 7.55
CA ARG A 41 -3.81 -8.65 7.11
C ARG A 41 -3.27 -7.68 6.05
N GLY A 42 -4.02 -6.69 5.60
CA GLY A 42 -3.58 -5.76 4.55
C GLY A 42 -3.74 -4.29 4.89
N TYR A 43 -3.23 -3.44 4.00
CA TYR A 43 -3.26 -1.98 4.10
C TYR A 43 -4.03 -1.43 2.91
N SER A 44 -5.07 -0.65 3.18
CA SER A 44 -5.89 0.01 2.17
C SER A 44 -5.49 1.47 2.06
N LEU A 45 -5.33 1.94 0.84
CA LEU A 45 -5.14 3.34 0.48
C LEU A 45 -6.49 3.94 0.12
N LEU A 46 -6.86 5.02 0.79
CA LEU A 46 -8.11 5.75 0.56
C LEU A 46 -7.78 7.20 0.20
N SER A 47 -8.55 7.80 -0.70
CA SER A 47 -8.49 9.23 -0.99
C SER A 47 -8.75 10.01 0.29
N ARG A 48 -7.88 10.95 0.65
CA ARG A 48 -8.10 11.83 1.80
C ARG A 48 -9.27 12.78 1.54
N ARG A 49 -9.43 13.21 0.28
CA ARG A 49 -10.46 14.15 -0.16
C ARG A 49 -11.86 13.55 -0.17
N THR A 50 -12.01 12.34 -0.71
CA THR A 50 -13.33 11.73 -0.96
C THR A 50 -13.61 10.50 -0.10
N GLY A 51 -12.59 9.95 0.58
CA GLY A 51 -12.67 8.65 1.24
C GLY A 51 -12.74 7.47 0.28
N ALA A 52 -12.63 7.72 -1.04
CA ALA A 52 -12.75 6.68 -2.05
C ALA A 52 -11.57 5.70 -1.97
N PRO A 53 -11.81 4.39 -2.08
CA PRO A 53 -10.74 3.39 -2.11
C PRO A 53 -9.88 3.52 -3.38
N VAL A 54 -8.57 3.70 -3.21
CA VAL A 54 -7.59 3.79 -4.29
C VAL A 54 -7.04 2.41 -4.61
N ALA A 55 -6.31 1.83 -3.66
CA ALA A 55 -5.64 0.54 -3.82
C ALA A 55 -5.54 -0.18 -2.48
N ARG A 56 -5.25 -1.48 -2.49
CA ARG A 56 -4.99 -2.24 -1.26
C ARG A 56 -3.80 -3.16 -1.44
N LEU A 57 -2.84 -3.05 -0.52
CA LEU A 57 -1.68 -3.91 -0.44
C LEU A 57 -1.94 -5.04 0.56
N ARG A 58 -1.67 -6.28 0.16
CA ARG A 58 -1.65 -7.43 1.06
C ARG A 58 -0.26 -8.06 1.08
N PRO A 59 0.36 -8.25 2.25
CA PRO A 59 1.53 -9.10 2.40
C PRO A 59 1.24 -10.51 1.86
N THR A 60 2.22 -11.08 1.18
CA THR A 60 2.22 -12.49 0.74
C THR A 60 3.08 -13.35 1.65
N ASP A 61 3.10 -14.66 1.41
CA ASP A 61 4.02 -15.59 2.10
C ASP A 61 5.49 -15.30 1.75
N ASP A 62 5.74 -14.65 0.62
CA ASP A 62 7.03 -14.06 0.28
C ASP A 62 7.18 -12.70 1.01
N PRO A 63 8.20 -12.54 1.89
CA PRO A 63 8.40 -11.34 2.68
C PRO A 63 8.85 -10.12 1.86
N GLU A 64 9.27 -10.32 0.61
CA GLU A 64 9.71 -9.24 -0.27
C GLU A 64 8.58 -8.74 -1.16
N LYS A 65 7.48 -9.49 -1.26
CA LYS A 65 6.38 -9.19 -2.18
C LYS A 65 5.10 -8.81 -1.46
N VAL A 66 4.33 -7.99 -2.16
CA VAL A 66 2.95 -7.64 -1.81
C VAL A 66 2.06 -7.90 -3.00
N GLN A 67 0.85 -8.36 -2.70
CA GLN A 67 -0.24 -8.39 -3.65
C GLN A 67 -0.89 -7.01 -3.70
N VAL A 68 -1.00 -6.47 -4.91
CA VAL A 68 -1.75 -5.24 -5.19
C VAL A 68 -3.19 -5.61 -5.57
N LEU A 69 -4.16 -4.95 -4.95
CA LEU A 69 -5.58 -5.10 -5.22
C LEU A 69 -6.19 -3.75 -5.59
N TRP A 70 -7.10 -3.78 -6.54
CA TRP A 70 -7.89 -2.64 -7.02
C TRP A 70 -9.34 -2.74 -6.54
N TRP A 71 -9.98 -1.59 -6.33
CA TRP A 71 -11.39 -1.50 -6.01
C TRP A 71 -12.25 -1.41 -7.27
N ASN A 72 -13.14 -2.38 -7.49
CA ASN A 72 -14.02 -2.40 -8.67
C ASN A 72 -15.39 -1.73 -8.45
N GLY A 73 -15.59 -1.02 -7.34
CA GLY A 73 -16.89 -0.46 -6.93
C GLY A 73 -17.63 -1.29 -5.87
N GLU A 74 -17.44 -2.61 -5.85
CA GLU A 74 -18.12 -3.52 -4.92
C GLU A 74 -17.15 -4.26 -3.99
N ARG A 75 -15.98 -4.65 -4.50
CA ARG A 75 -15.00 -5.45 -3.77
C ARG A 75 -13.57 -5.22 -4.28
N TRP A 76 -12.61 -5.54 -3.42
CA TRP A 76 -11.20 -5.64 -3.78
C TRP A 76 -10.97 -6.82 -4.73
N LYS A 77 -10.35 -6.57 -5.88
CA LYS A 77 -10.00 -7.54 -6.91
C LYS A 77 -8.58 -7.36 -7.39
N ASP A 78 -8.08 -8.33 -8.14
CA ASP A 78 -6.81 -8.21 -8.83
C ASP A 78 -6.90 -7.16 -9.95
N PRO A 79 -5.88 -6.31 -10.14
CA PRO A 79 -5.91 -5.15 -11.04
C PRO A 79 -5.81 -5.48 -12.54
N GLY A 80 -6.08 -6.72 -12.97
CA GLY A 80 -6.01 -7.06 -14.40
C GLY A 80 -6.32 -8.52 -14.72
N PRO A 81 -6.27 -8.90 -16.02
CA PRO A 81 -6.57 -10.25 -16.49
C PRO A 81 -5.54 -11.30 -16.02
N PHE A 82 -4.39 -10.85 -15.54
CA PHE A 82 -3.27 -11.71 -15.13
C PHE A 82 -3.45 -12.30 -13.71
N GLY A 83 -4.58 -12.06 -13.04
CA GLY A 83 -4.83 -12.58 -11.70
C GLY A 83 -3.95 -11.90 -10.64
N ARG A 84 -3.55 -12.63 -9.59
CA ARG A 84 -2.83 -12.07 -8.43
C ARG A 84 -1.56 -11.34 -8.84
N LEU A 85 -1.61 -10.02 -8.81
CA LEU A 85 -0.47 -9.17 -9.11
C LEU A 85 0.39 -9.03 -7.85
N THR A 86 1.47 -9.81 -7.77
CA THR A 86 2.44 -9.74 -6.68
C THR A 86 3.74 -9.12 -7.16
N MET A 87 4.21 -8.11 -6.44
CA MET A 87 5.46 -7.41 -6.77
C MET A 87 6.13 -6.86 -5.51
N PRO A 88 7.42 -6.49 -5.56
CA PRO A 88 8.08 -5.79 -4.47
C PRO A 88 7.33 -4.52 -4.05
N VAL A 89 7.42 -4.14 -2.77
CA VAL A 89 6.69 -2.97 -2.24
C VAL A 89 7.01 -1.69 -3.02
N ASP A 90 8.29 -1.44 -3.30
CA ASP A 90 8.71 -0.23 -4.03
C ASP A 90 8.10 -0.19 -5.44
N GLN A 91 8.07 -1.35 -6.11
CA GLN A 91 7.44 -1.48 -7.42
C GLN A 91 5.91 -1.33 -7.34
N ALA A 92 5.29 -1.83 -6.26
CA ALA A 92 3.85 -1.66 -6.05
C ALA A 92 3.47 -0.20 -5.84
N VAL A 93 4.30 0.55 -5.12
CA VAL A 93 4.13 1.98 -4.91
C VAL A 93 4.20 2.73 -6.24
N GLU A 94 5.25 2.48 -7.02
CA GLU A 94 5.42 3.09 -8.34
C GLU A 94 4.29 2.70 -9.30
N TYR A 95 3.87 1.44 -9.29
CA TYR A 95 2.76 0.97 -10.11
C TYR A 95 1.45 1.67 -9.75
N ILE A 96 1.12 1.79 -8.47
CA ILE A 96 -0.09 2.50 -8.02
C ILE A 96 -0.02 3.98 -8.40
N ALA A 97 1.14 4.63 -8.24
CA ALA A 97 1.31 6.03 -8.57
C ALA A 97 1.23 6.31 -10.09
N SER A 98 1.73 5.39 -10.93
CA SER A 98 1.78 5.54 -12.38
C SER A 98 0.51 5.11 -13.11
N GLU A 99 -0.28 4.19 -12.54
CA GLU A 99 -1.47 3.64 -13.17
C GLU A 99 -2.72 4.49 -12.87
N PRO A 100 -3.22 5.30 -13.83
CA PRO A 100 -4.38 6.18 -13.61
C PRO A 100 -5.67 5.41 -13.28
N ALA A 101 -5.77 4.11 -13.61
CA ALA A 101 -6.94 3.31 -13.29
C ALA A 101 -7.26 3.23 -11.79
N PHE A 102 -6.25 3.35 -10.92
CA PHE A 102 -6.45 3.40 -9.46
C PHE A 102 -7.06 4.73 -8.98
N TRP A 103 -6.95 5.78 -9.78
CA TRP A 103 -7.29 7.15 -9.40
C TRP A 103 -8.61 7.67 -9.98
N ILE A 104 -9.31 6.85 -10.77
CA ILE A 104 -10.55 7.23 -11.48
C ILE A 104 -11.66 7.73 -10.53
N HIS A 105 -11.65 7.29 -9.27
CA HIS A 105 -12.68 7.61 -8.28
C HIS A 105 -12.24 8.58 -7.18
N VAL A 106 -11.03 9.16 -7.27
CA VAL A 106 -10.35 9.90 -6.19
C VAL A 106 -10.68 11.38 -6.19
#